data_AF-A0A3P7K8Y8-F1
#
_entry.id   AF-A0A3P7K8Y8-F1
#
_cell.length_a   1.000
_cell.length_b   1.000
_cell.length_c   1.000
_cell.angle_alpha   90.00
_cell.angle_beta   90.00
_cell.angle_gamma   90.00
#
_symmetry.space_group_name_H-M   'P 1'
#
loop_
_entity.id
_entity.type
_entity.pdbx_description
1 polymer ?
#
loop_
_entity_poly.entity_id
_entity_poly.type
_entity_poly.pdbx_seq_one_letter_code
_entity_poly.pdbx_strand_id
1 'polypeptide(L)'
;CPANQIAIGGQCYPSARFGERCLYSEQCIDRWYRSLSCVNGFCNIRNDDDISKPKCRNPRAEVEYVNGTAKNCLYWPCTVGYFCEYAGGMNGGRYICCGTNANKIYGKVQLYPGTGTPLQCTEIGRCPFPDTPNCVMSYRYGYKVCCSTLNC
;
A
#
# COMPACT_ATOMS: atom_id res chain seq x y z
N CYS A 1 8.82 34.07 -16.69
CA CYS A 1 8.64 33.36 -17.97
C CYS A 1 7.16 33.39 -18.35
N PRO A 2 6.80 33.30 -19.66
CA PRO A 2 5.41 33.16 -20.09
C PRO A 2 4.75 31.89 -19.53
N ALA A 3 3.41 31.81 -19.59
CA ALA A 3 2.61 30.79 -18.89
C ALA A 3 2.93 29.32 -19.26
N ASN A 4 3.57 29.07 -20.40
CA ASN A 4 3.99 27.75 -20.87
C ASN A 4 5.49 27.48 -20.63
N GLN A 5 6.13 28.24 -19.75
CA GLN A 5 7.56 28.15 -19.48
C GLN A 5 7.86 28.23 -17.98
N ILE A 6 8.91 27.53 -17.57
CA ILE A 6 9.45 27.55 -16.20
C ILE A 6 10.84 28.20 -16.20
N ALA A 7 11.13 28.97 -15.14
CA ALA A 7 12.43 29.59 -14.95
C ALA A 7 13.39 28.62 -14.23
N ILE A 8 14.52 28.30 -14.85
CA ILE A 8 15.55 27.42 -14.29
C ILE A 8 16.89 28.13 -14.48
N GLY A 9 17.59 28.45 -13.38
CA GLY A 9 18.86 29.18 -13.44
C GLY A 9 18.78 30.56 -14.13
N GLY A 10 17.63 31.24 -14.05
CA GLY A 10 17.41 32.54 -14.68
C GLY A 10 17.09 32.49 -16.18
N GLN A 11 17.08 31.30 -16.80
CA GLN A 11 16.63 31.10 -18.19
C GLN A 11 15.24 30.46 -18.21
N CYS A 12 14.45 30.78 -19.24
CA CYS A 12 13.11 30.24 -19.41
C CYS A 12 13.12 29.04 -20.35
N TYR A 13 12.57 27.92 -19.88
CA TYR A 13 12.44 26.69 -20.65
C TYR A 13 10.96 26.32 -20.81
N PRO A 14 10.55 25.75 -21.95
CA PRO A 14 9.18 25.26 -22.13
C PRO A 14 8.85 24.19 -21.09
N SER A 15 7.64 24.26 -20.52
CA SER A 15 7.08 23.16 -19.73
C SER A 15 6.83 21.96 -20.64
N ALA A 16 7.06 20.77 -20.12
CA ALA A 16 6.94 19.49 -20.82
C ALA A 16 6.04 18.53 -20.03
N ARG A 17 5.28 17.72 -20.74
CA ARG A 17 4.41 16.66 -20.20
C ARG A 17 5.05 15.28 -20.35
N PHE A 18 4.39 14.25 -19.84
CA PHE A 18 4.85 12.86 -20.00
C PHE A 18 5.17 12.53 -21.46
N GLY A 19 6.37 11.99 -21.71
CA GLY A 19 6.88 11.64 -23.04
C GLY A 19 7.42 12.81 -23.86
N GLU A 20 7.27 14.06 -23.41
CA GLU A 20 7.82 15.23 -24.11
C GLU A 20 9.28 15.48 -23.77
N ARG A 21 9.97 16.26 -24.61
CA ARG A 21 11.40 16.53 -24.46
C ARG A 21 11.65 17.49 -23.30
N CYS A 22 12.71 17.22 -22.54
CA CYS A 22 13.15 18.04 -21.42
C CYS A 22 14.67 18.13 -21.38
N LEU A 23 15.18 19.17 -20.73
CA LEU A 23 16.58 19.34 -20.34
C LEU A 23 16.73 19.21 -18.82
N TYR A 24 15.72 19.68 -18.08
CA TYR A 24 15.67 19.69 -16.62
C TYR A 24 14.36 19.08 -16.13
N SER A 25 14.37 18.50 -14.92
CA SER A 25 13.21 17.79 -14.37
C SER A 25 12.06 18.74 -14.02
N GLU A 26 12.38 19.98 -13.69
CA GLU A 26 11.46 21.04 -13.33
C GLU A 26 10.57 21.45 -14.51
N GLN A 27 10.99 21.15 -15.76
CA GLN A 27 10.13 21.31 -16.93
C GLN A 27 8.95 20.33 -16.93
N CYS A 28 9.11 19.16 -16.30
CA CYS A 28 8.14 18.08 -16.37
C CYS A 28 6.96 18.31 -15.41
N ILE A 29 5.95 19.05 -15.89
CA ILE A 29 4.78 19.46 -15.10
C ILE A 29 3.54 18.80 -15.71
N ASP A 30 2.94 17.87 -14.98
CA ASP A 30 1.70 17.20 -15.38
C ASP A 30 0.69 17.14 -14.23
N ARG A 31 -0.60 17.22 -14.56
CA ARG A 31 -1.69 17.20 -13.59
C ARG A 31 -1.87 15.80 -12.96
N TRP A 32 -1.59 14.76 -13.74
CA TRP A 32 -1.80 13.36 -13.37
C TRP A 32 -0.55 12.74 -12.76
N TYR A 33 0.63 13.15 -13.23
CA TYR A 33 1.91 12.57 -12.84
C TYR A 33 2.79 13.59 -12.10
N ARG A 34 2.66 13.65 -10.77
CA ARG A 34 3.44 14.58 -9.93
C ARG A 34 4.92 14.20 -9.79
N SER A 35 5.29 12.97 -10.14
CA SER A 35 6.65 12.41 -10.00
C SER A 35 7.41 12.34 -11.33
N LEU A 36 7.02 13.13 -12.33
CA LEU A 36 7.79 13.21 -13.57
C LEU A 36 9.16 13.83 -13.33
N SER A 37 10.16 13.30 -14.02
CA SER A 37 11.51 13.85 -14.05
C SER A 37 12.10 13.69 -15.44
N CYS A 38 13.14 14.46 -15.73
CA CYS A 38 13.79 14.38 -17.02
C CYS A 38 14.76 13.21 -17.04
N VAL A 39 14.43 12.17 -17.81
CA VAL A 39 15.24 10.95 -17.94
C VAL A 39 15.51 10.72 -19.43
N ASN A 40 16.79 10.60 -19.80
CA ASN A 40 17.22 10.45 -21.20
C ASN A 40 16.67 11.53 -22.14
N GLY A 41 16.48 12.75 -21.63
CA GLY A 41 15.96 13.89 -22.40
C GLY A 41 14.45 13.89 -22.61
N PHE A 42 13.71 13.01 -21.93
CA PHE A 42 12.24 12.96 -21.97
C PHE A 42 11.66 12.94 -20.56
N CYS A 43 10.50 13.58 -20.39
CA CYS A 43 9.79 13.55 -19.13
C CYS A 43 9.21 12.17 -18.90
N ASN A 44 9.74 11.47 -17.91
CA ASN A 44 9.34 10.13 -17.54
C ASN A 44 9.07 10.03 -16.04
N ILE A 45 8.27 9.06 -15.64
CA ILE A 45 7.96 8.82 -14.24
C ILE A 45 9.24 8.33 -13.55
N ARG A 46 9.62 8.92 -12.41
CA ARG A 46 10.72 8.38 -11.60
C ARG A 46 10.35 6.97 -11.14
N ASN A 47 11.15 5.98 -11.52
CA ASN A 47 10.94 4.57 -11.15
C ASN A 47 11.01 4.28 -9.63
N ASP A 48 11.58 5.20 -8.84
CA ASP A 48 11.55 5.13 -7.35
C ASP A 48 10.28 5.72 -6.73
N ASP A 49 9.57 6.58 -7.48
CA ASP A 49 8.23 7.09 -7.17
C ASP A 49 7.21 6.51 -8.16
N ASP A 50 7.28 5.19 -8.33
CA ASP A 50 6.35 4.48 -9.18
C ASP A 50 4.95 4.49 -8.55
N ILE A 51 4.11 5.44 -8.98
CA ILE A 51 2.68 5.53 -8.66
C ILE A 51 1.94 4.24 -9.10
N SER A 52 2.54 3.43 -9.98
CA SER A 52 2.02 2.11 -10.37
C SER A 52 2.43 0.97 -9.42
N LYS A 53 3.32 1.22 -8.45
CA LYS A 53 3.57 0.28 -7.35
C LYS A 53 2.68 0.63 -6.15
N PRO A 54 1.82 -0.29 -5.72
CA PRO A 54 0.99 -0.05 -4.56
C PRO A 54 1.88 0.14 -3.34
N LYS A 55 1.45 1.00 -2.43
CA LYS A 55 2.07 1.20 -1.12
C LYS A 55 1.05 0.92 -0.06
N CYS A 56 1.51 0.30 1.02
CA CYS A 56 0.69 0.05 2.18
C CYS A 56 0.50 1.34 2.99
N ARG A 57 -0.64 1.47 3.69
CA ARG A 57 -0.91 2.57 4.61
C ARG A 57 0.11 2.59 5.75
N ASN A 58 0.50 1.40 6.22
CA ASN A 58 1.58 1.26 7.18
C ASN A 58 2.92 1.17 6.43
N PRO A 59 3.88 2.10 6.63
CA PRO A 59 5.15 2.10 5.93
C PRO A 59 6.06 0.90 6.28
N ARG A 60 5.76 0.18 7.37
CA ARG A 60 6.48 -1.05 7.73
C ARG A 60 5.87 -2.30 7.08
N ALA A 61 4.70 -2.19 6.47
CA ALA A 61 4.03 -3.28 5.78
C ALA A 61 4.48 -3.35 4.32
N GLU A 62 4.54 -4.57 3.80
CA GLU A 62 4.88 -4.89 2.43
C GLU A 62 3.62 -5.27 1.66
N VAL A 63 3.62 -5.00 0.36
CA VAL A 63 2.51 -5.41 -0.52
C VAL A 63 2.66 -6.87 -0.91
N GLU A 64 1.58 -7.64 -0.85
CA GLU A 64 1.55 -8.99 -1.35
C GLU A 64 1.43 -9.00 -2.88
N TYR A 65 2.27 -9.79 -3.56
CA TYR A 65 2.25 -9.94 -5.01
C TYR A 65 1.90 -11.38 -5.41
N VAL A 66 1.15 -11.51 -6.51
CA VAL A 66 0.89 -12.77 -7.20
C VAL A 66 1.32 -12.56 -8.65
N ASN A 67 2.27 -13.37 -9.13
CA ASN A 67 2.82 -13.29 -10.49
C ASN A 67 3.29 -11.87 -10.89
N GLY A 68 3.98 -11.18 -9.98
CA GLY A 68 4.49 -9.82 -10.22
C GLY A 68 3.44 -8.71 -10.19
N THR A 69 2.16 -9.03 -9.99
CA THR A 69 1.07 -8.04 -9.81
C THR A 69 0.61 -8.05 -8.36
N ALA A 70 0.41 -6.87 -7.76
CA ALA A 70 -0.08 -6.84 -6.40
C ALA A 70 -1.47 -7.49 -6.28
N LYS A 71 -1.64 -8.28 -5.22
CA LYS A 71 -2.81 -9.12 -5.02
C LYS A 71 -4.03 -8.26 -4.73
N ASN A 72 -5.06 -8.40 -5.57
CA ASN A 72 -6.32 -7.68 -5.36
C ASN A 72 -7.20 -8.46 -4.38
N CYS A 73 -7.37 -7.93 -3.18
CA CYS A 73 -8.07 -8.59 -2.09
C CYS A 73 -9.60 -8.58 -2.20
N LEU A 74 -10.17 -7.91 -3.21
CA LEU A 74 -11.57 -8.12 -3.58
C LEU A 74 -11.81 -9.46 -4.27
N TYR A 75 -10.80 -9.99 -4.97
CA TYR A 75 -10.92 -11.21 -5.76
C TYR A 75 -10.19 -12.40 -5.13
N TRP A 76 -9.08 -12.16 -4.44
CA TRP A 76 -8.22 -13.20 -3.88
C TRP A 76 -7.92 -12.94 -2.41
N PRO A 77 -8.16 -13.91 -1.50
CA PRO A 77 -7.89 -13.71 -0.08
C PRO A 77 -6.39 -13.49 0.17
N CYS A 78 -6.05 -12.55 1.05
CA CYS A 78 -4.66 -12.27 1.43
C CYS A 78 -4.02 -13.46 2.15
N THR A 79 -2.71 -13.63 1.97
CA THR A 79 -1.92 -14.61 2.72
C THR A 79 -1.93 -14.26 4.21
N VAL A 80 -1.77 -15.27 5.07
CA VAL A 80 -1.67 -15.07 6.52
C VAL A 80 -0.57 -14.05 6.84
N GLY A 81 -0.91 -13.01 7.62
CA GLY A 81 -0.03 -11.89 7.93
C GLY A 81 -0.23 -10.65 7.06
N TYR A 82 -1.12 -10.71 6.07
CA TYR A 82 -1.55 -9.60 5.23
C TYR A 82 -3.04 -9.30 5.42
N PHE A 83 -3.41 -8.02 5.39
CA PHE A 83 -4.76 -7.50 5.50
C PHE A 83 -5.12 -6.71 4.25
N CYS A 84 -6.41 -6.66 3.93
CA CYS A 84 -6.92 -5.95 2.77
C CYS A 84 -7.07 -4.47 3.08
N GLU A 85 -6.46 -3.60 2.29
CA GLU A 85 -6.63 -2.16 2.41
C GLU A 85 -6.74 -1.45 1.06
N TYR A 86 -7.39 -0.30 1.06
CA TYR A 86 -7.57 0.51 -0.14
C TYR A 86 -6.37 1.43 -0.37
N ALA A 87 -5.62 1.18 -1.45
CA ALA A 87 -4.54 2.04 -1.89
C ALA A 87 -5.08 3.10 -2.87
N GLY A 88 -5.51 4.24 -2.31
CA GLY A 88 -6.03 5.38 -3.08
C GLY A 88 -4.97 6.18 -3.85
N GLY A 89 -3.68 5.91 -3.63
CA GLY A 89 -2.56 6.60 -4.29
C GLY A 89 -2.29 6.15 -5.74
N MET A 90 -3.01 5.15 -6.26
CA MET A 90 -2.84 4.60 -7.61
C MET A 90 -4.03 4.96 -8.50
N ASN A 91 -3.83 5.16 -9.81
CA ASN A 91 -4.87 5.43 -10.83
C ASN A 91 -6.22 4.70 -10.61
N GLY A 92 -7.19 5.35 -9.94
CA GLY A 92 -8.53 4.80 -9.67
C GLY A 92 -8.69 4.02 -8.36
N GLY A 93 -7.59 3.79 -7.65
CA GLY A 93 -7.49 3.10 -6.36
C GLY A 93 -7.83 1.62 -6.41
N ARG A 94 -7.07 0.80 -5.68
CA ARG A 94 -7.25 -0.65 -5.66
C ARG A 94 -7.16 -1.22 -4.26
N TYR A 95 -7.97 -2.22 -3.97
CA TYR A 95 -7.85 -3.03 -2.76
C TYR A 95 -6.67 -3.97 -2.90
N ILE A 96 -5.67 -3.82 -2.03
CA ILE A 96 -4.43 -4.59 -2.03
C ILE A 96 -4.23 -5.29 -0.69
N CYS A 97 -3.50 -6.42 -0.74
CA CYS A 97 -3.03 -7.08 0.47
C CYS A 97 -1.75 -6.44 0.97
N CYS A 98 -1.76 -5.98 2.22
CA CYS A 98 -0.64 -5.32 2.87
C CYS A 98 -0.32 -5.99 4.19
N GLY A 99 0.95 -6.16 4.53
CA GLY A 99 1.34 -6.82 5.78
C GLY A 99 2.74 -7.38 5.73
N THR A 100 3.00 -8.42 6.51
CA THR A 100 4.31 -9.09 6.49
C THR A 100 4.09 -10.58 6.73
N ASN A 101 4.87 -11.43 6.03
CA ASN A 101 4.90 -12.88 6.28
C ASN A 101 5.33 -13.26 7.72
N ALA A 102 5.75 -12.29 8.54
CA ALA A 102 6.33 -12.51 9.86
C ALA A 102 5.41 -12.16 11.05
N ASN A 103 4.13 -11.84 10.84
CA ASN A 103 3.22 -11.39 11.93
C ASN A 103 3.80 -10.24 12.80
N LYS A 104 4.71 -9.43 12.24
CA LYS A 104 5.43 -8.39 12.99
C LYS A 104 4.59 -7.11 13.20
N ILE A 105 3.45 -7.02 12.52
CA ILE A 105 2.58 -5.82 12.51
C ILE A 105 1.15 -6.16 12.94
N TYR A 106 0.67 -7.36 12.59
CA TYR A 106 -0.66 -7.86 12.95
C TYR A 106 -0.52 -9.14 13.76
N GLY A 107 -1.29 -9.24 14.84
CA GLY A 107 -1.21 -10.36 15.77
C GLY A 107 -1.66 -11.69 15.14
N LYS A 108 -1.18 -12.79 15.71
CA LYS A 108 -1.65 -14.14 15.38
C LYS A 108 -3.04 -14.33 15.97
N VAL A 109 -3.98 -14.76 15.13
CA VAL A 109 -5.34 -15.12 15.54
C VAL A 109 -5.38 -16.57 15.98
N GLN A 110 -6.02 -16.83 17.11
CA GLN A 110 -6.28 -18.18 17.59
C GLN A 110 -7.29 -18.86 16.67
N LEU A 111 -6.97 -20.07 16.20
CA LEU A 111 -7.86 -20.88 15.38
C LEU A 111 -8.34 -22.10 16.15
N TYR A 112 -9.52 -22.61 15.80
CA TYR A 112 -9.97 -23.93 16.22
C TYR A 112 -9.03 -25.00 15.66
N PRO A 113 -8.60 -25.97 16.48
CA PRO A 113 -7.72 -27.05 16.02
C PRO A 113 -8.33 -27.81 14.84
N GLY A 114 -7.57 -27.95 13.75
CA GLY A 114 -7.96 -28.77 12.59
C GLY A 114 -8.95 -28.14 11.60
N THR A 115 -9.57 -27.00 11.91
CA THR A 115 -10.57 -26.37 11.03
C THR A 115 -10.05 -25.11 10.34
N GLY A 116 -9.03 -24.45 10.90
CA GLY A 116 -8.55 -23.15 10.41
C GLY A 116 -9.53 -21.99 10.64
N THR A 117 -10.63 -22.22 11.37
CA THR A 117 -11.62 -21.19 11.69
C THR A 117 -11.18 -20.37 12.90
N PRO A 118 -11.35 -19.04 12.89
CA PRO A 118 -10.99 -18.18 14.01
C PRO A 118 -11.84 -18.46 15.24
N LEU A 119 -11.18 -18.45 16.40
CA LEU A 119 -11.87 -18.54 17.67
C LEU A 119 -12.46 -17.17 18.01
N GLN A 120 -13.78 -17.09 17.90
CA GLN A 120 -14.55 -15.91 18.24
C GLN A 120 -14.52 -15.68 19.75
N CYS A 121 -14.37 -14.42 20.15
CA CYS A 121 -14.39 -14.01 21.54
C CYS A 121 -15.43 -12.90 21.76
N THR A 122 -15.94 -12.79 22.98
CA THR A 122 -17.03 -11.86 23.33
C THR A 122 -16.60 -10.85 24.38
N GLU A 123 -15.86 -11.30 25.40
CA GLU A 123 -15.34 -10.44 26.47
C GLU A 123 -14.07 -9.69 26.04
N ILE A 124 -14.15 -8.36 26.02
CA ILE A 124 -13.04 -7.47 25.65
C ILE A 124 -11.84 -7.75 26.58
N GLY A 125 -10.67 -8.06 25.99
CA GLY A 125 -9.42 -8.25 26.72
C GLY A 125 -9.25 -9.58 27.46
N ARG A 126 -10.17 -10.55 27.33
CA ARG A 126 -10.01 -11.89 27.93
C ARG A 126 -10.15 -13.00 26.90
N CYS A 127 -9.00 -13.55 26.52
CA CYS A 127 -8.91 -14.85 25.88
C CYS A 127 -8.17 -15.83 26.80
N PRO A 128 -8.57 -17.10 26.88
CA PRO A 128 -7.98 -18.07 27.80
C PRO A 128 -6.59 -18.56 27.37
N PHE A 129 -6.08 -18.06 26.23
CA PHE A 129 -4.86 -18.51 25.60
C PHE A 129 -3.71 -17.54 25.90
N PRO A 130 -2.60 -18.00 26.51
CA PRO A 130 -1.46 -17.14 26.85
C PRO A 130 -0.84 -16.44 25.63
N ASP A 131 -0.82 -17.11 24.48
CA ASP A 131 -0.22 -16.59 23.25
C ASP A 131 -1.14 -15.63 22.50
N THR A 132 -2.45 -15.67 22.77
CA THR A 132 -3.47 -14.87 22.09
C THR A 132 -4.45 -14.23 23.09
N PRO A 133 -3.96 -13.45 24.07
CA PRO A 133 -4.76 -13.03 25.22
C PRO A 133 -5.77 -11.91 24.90
N ASN A 134 -5.62 -11.24 23.74
CA ASN A 134 -6.39 -10.06 23.42
C ASN A 134 -7.64 -10.42 22.61
N CYS A 135 -8.83 -10.19 23.17
CA CYS A 135 -10.06 -10.22 22.40
C CYS A 135 -10.27 -8.90 21.66
N VAL A 136 -9.95 -8.88 20.35
CA VAL A 136 -10.01 -7.67 19.52
C VAL A 136 -10.82 -7.90 18.26
N MET A 137 -11.41 -6.82 17.74
CA MET A 137 -12.14 -6.87 16.48
C MET A 137 -11.17 -7.23 15.36
N SER A 138 -11.43 -8.34 14.65
CA SER A 138 -10.67 -8.68 13.46
C SER A 138 -11.33 -8.10 12.22
N TYR A 139 -10.65 -7.19 11.54
CA TYR A 139 -11.12 -6.68 10.25
C TYR A 139 -11.10 -7.75 9.17
N ARG A 140 -10.26 -8.79 9.31
CA ARG A 140 -10.20 -9.94 8.40
C ARG A 140 -11.47 -10.79 8.46
N TYR A 141 -12.00 -10.99 9.65
CA TYR A 141 -13.11 -11.92 9.87
C TYR A 141 -14.45 -11.22 10.11
N GLY A 142 -14.45 -9.91 10.35
CA GLY A 142 -15.67 -9.14 10.60
C GLY A 142 -16.27 -9.40 11.98
N TYR A 143 -15.55 -10.03 12.89
CA TYR A 143 -15.94 -10.27 14.28
C TYR A 143 -14.73 -10.30 15.21
N LYS A 144 -14.99 -10.27 16.52
CA LYS A 144 -13.96 -10.28 17.56
C LYS A 144 -13.31 -11.66 17.68
N VAL A 145 -11.98 -11.70 17.70
CA VAL A 145 -11.19 -12.94 17.81
C VAL A 145 -10.10 -12.83 18.86
N CYS A 146 -9.66 -13.97 19.37
CA CYS A 146 -8.50 -14.04 20.26
C CYS A 146 -7.21 -13.83 19.49
N CYS A 147 -6.39 -12.89 19.95
CA CYS A 147 -5.23 -12.47 19.21
C CYS A 147 -4.00 -12.12 20.06
N SER A 148 -2.82 -12.33 19.48
CA SER A 148 -1.53 -12.08 20.15
C SER A 148 -1.20 -10.61 20.32
N THR A 149 -1.89 -9.71 19.61
CA THR A 149 -1.73 -8.25 19.76
C THR A 149 -3.11 -7.58 19.76
N LEU A 150 -3.13 -6.27 19.98
CA LEU A 150 -4.37 -5.49 19.90
C LEU A 150 -4.86 -5.23 18.46
N ASN A 151 -4.06 -5.57 17.43
CA ASN A 151 -4.37 -5.31 16.03
C ASN A 151 -4.41 -6.62 15.23
N CYS A 152 -5.62 -7.03 14.89
CA CYS A 152 -5.94 -8.27 14.16
C CYS A 152 -7.19 -8.03 13.28
#